data_AF-A0A2S6WFV5-F1
#
_entry.id   AF-A0A2S6WFV5-F1
#
_cell.length_a   1.000
_cell.length_b   1.000
_cell.length_c   1.000
_cell.angle_alpha   90.00
_cell.angle_beta   90.00
_cell.angle_gamma   90.00
#
_symmetry.space_group_name_H-M   'P 1'
#
loop_
_entity.id
_entity.type
_entity.pdbx_description
1 polymer ?
#
loop_
_entity_poly.entity_id
_entity_poly.type
_entity_poly.pdbx_seq_one_letter_code
_entity_poly.pdbx_strand_id
1 'polypeptide(L)'
;MDKQQEFVLRTLEERDIRFVRLWFTDVLGFLKSVAVAPAELEQAFDEGIGFDGSAIEGFARVYESDMIAKPDPSTFQILPWRAEAPGTARMFCDILMPDGSPSFADPRYVLKRALARTSDLGFTFYTHPEIEFFLLKDRPLDGSRPTPADNSGYFDHTPTNVGMDFRRQAITMLESMGISVEFSHHEGAPGQQEIDLRYADALSTADNVMTFRLVMKQVALEQGVHATFMPKPFSEHPGSGMHTHLSLFEGDRNAFYESGSEYQLSKVGRSFIAGLLRHAAEISAVTNQWVNSYKRIWGGAERTAGAGGEAPSYICWGHNNRSALVRVPMYKPGKTGSARVEVRSLDSGANPYLAYALLLAAGLKGIEEGYELPPGAEDDVWALSDAERRAMGIEPLPQNLGEALTLMERSDLVAETLGEHVFDFFLRNKRQEWEEYRSEVTAFELRKNLPAL
;
A
#
# COMPACT_ATOMS: atom_id res chain seq x y z
N MET A 1 11.08 -28.85 -14.85
CA MET A 1 9.87 -28.59 -14.06
C MET A 1 10.18 -28.79 -12.58
N ASP A 2 9.88 -27.82 -11.73
CA ASP A 2 10.04 -27.93 -10.29
C ASP A 2 8.77 -28.49 -9.58
N LYS A 3 8.88 -28.80 -8.29
CA LYS A 3 7.77 -29.37 -7.51
C LYS A 3 6.53 -28.47 -7.43
N GLN A 4 6.71 -27.15 -7.49
CA GLN A 4 5.60 -26.20 -7.45
C GLN A 4 4.87 -26.16 -8.80
N GLN A 5 5.60 -26.15 -9.91
CA GLN A 5 5.02 -26.24 -11.25
C GLN A 5 4.22 -27.54 -11.43
N GLU A 6 4.76 -28.68 -10.98
CA GLU A 6 4.04 -29.96 -10.98
C GLU A 6 2.75 -29.90 -10.14
N PHE A 7 2.81 -29.26 -8.95
CA PHE A 7 1.63 -29.06 -8.11
C PHE A 7 0.56 -28.22 -8.81
N VAL A 8 0.95 -27.14 -9.49
CA VAL A 8 0.03 -26.28 -10.24
C VAL A 8 -0.65 -27.08 -11.35
N LEU A 9 0.11 -27.72 -12.23
CA LEU A 9 -0.44 -28.45 -13.38
C LEU A 9 -1.39 -29.56 -12.94
N ARG A 10 -1.02 -30.34 -11.91
CA ARG A 10 -1.90 -31.36 -11.33
C ARG A 10 -3.19 -30.75 -10.78
N THR A 11 -3.10 -29.63 -10.07
CA THR A 11 -4.28 -28.96 -9.50
C THR A 11 -5.22 -28.43 -10.58
N LEU A 12 -4.69 -27.95 -11.70
CA LEU A 12 -5.52 -27.50 -12.83
C LEU A 12 -6.37 -28.64 -13.40
N GLU A 13 -5.78 -29.83 -13.54
CA GLU A 13 -6.48 -31.03 -14.02
C GLU A 13 -7.51 -31.53 -12.98
N GLU A 14 -7.09 -31.71 -11.73
CA GLU A 14 -7.94 -32.24 -10.65
C GLU A 14 -9.16 -31.34 -10.33
N ARG A 15 -9.04 -30.03 -10.56
CA ARG A 15 -10.07 -29.04 -10.25
C ARG A 15 -10.80 -28.49 -11.49
N ASP A 16 -10.57 -29.08 -12.67
CA ASP A 16 -11.14 -28.64 -13.96
C ASP A 16 -11.01 -27.12 -14.18
N ILE A 17 -9.80 -26.59 -13.94
CA ILE A 17 -9.48 -25.18 -14.20
C ILE A 17 -9.19 -25.03 -15.70
N ARG A 18 -9.95 -24.17 -16.39
CA ARG A 18 -9.78 -23.93 -17.83
C ARG A 18 -9.12 -22.61 -18.17
N PHE A 19 -8.96 -21.73 -17.19
CA PHE A 19 -8.34 -20.42 -17.38
C PHE A 19 -7.39 -20.11 -16.24
N VAL A 20 -6.17 -19.74 -16.59
CA VAL A 20 -5.18 -19.24 -15.63
C VAL A 20 -4.90 -17.78 -15.97
N ARG A 21 -5.19 -16.90 -15.01
CA ARG A 21 -4.91 -15.47 -15.11
C ARG A 21 -3.50 -15.20 -14.62
N LEU A 22 -2.66 -14.77 -15.54
CA LEU A 22 -1.35 -14.22 -15.27
C LEU A 22 -1.53 -12.77 -14.85
N TRP A 23 -1.18 -12.45 -13.60
CA TRP A 23 -1.36 -11.15 -12.97
C TRP A 23 -0.02 -10.43 -12.85
N PHE A 24 -0.01 -9.13 -13.10
CA PHE A 24 1.13 -8.27 -12.86
C PHE A 24 0.64 -6.85 -12.60
N THR A 25 1.52 -5.95 -12.17
CA THR A 25 1.12 -4.58 -11.82
C THR A 25 1.91 -3.55 -12.58
N ASP A 26 1.23 -2.51 -13.06
CA ASP A 26 1.91 -1.34 -13.63
C ASP A 26 2.55 -0.47 -12.53
N VAL A 27 3.33 0.54 -12.93
CA VAL A 27 4.07 1.40 -12.00
C VAL A 27 3.13 2.14 -11.04
N LEU A 28 1.90 2.45 -11.46
CA LEU A 28 0.90 3.13 -10.64
C LEU A 28 0.17 2.19 -9.67
N GLY A 29 0.43 0.88 -9.74
CA GLY A 29 -0.18 -0.11 -8.85
C GLY A 29 -1.55 -0.60 -9.33
N PHE A 30 -1.87 -0.48 -10.63
CA PHE A 30 -3.04 -1.13 -11.19
C PHE A 30 -2.72 -2.57 -11.58
N LEU A 31 -3.58 -3.48 -11.11
CA LEU A 31 -3.52 -4.89 -11.48
C LEU A 31 -3.88 -5.07 -12.97
N LYS A 32 -3.00 -5.71 -13.71
CA LYS A 32 -3.16 -6.13 -15.10
C LYS A 32 -3.27 -7.64 -15.16
N SER A 33 -3.85 -8.16 -16.25
CA SER A 33 -3.99 -9.60 -16.41
C SER A 33 -4.03 -10.02 -17.87
N VAL A 34 -3.36 -11.14 -18.16
CA VAL A 34 -3.55 -11.94 -19.37
C VAL A 34 -4.11 -13.30 -18.96
N ALA A 35 -5.02 -13.88 -19.73
CA ALA A 35 -5.59 -15.20 -19.45
C ALA A 35 -5.05 -16.22 -20.44
N VAL A 36 -4.61 -17.37 -19.93
CA VAL A 36 -4.09 -18.48 -20.74
C VAL A 36 -4.80 -19.79 -20.46
N ALA A 37 -4.83 -20.65 -21.48
CA ALA A 37 -5.32 -22.00 -21.34
C ALA A 37 -4.28 -22.88 -20.61
N PRO A 38 -4.70 -23.90 -19.84
CA PRO A 38 -3.78 -24.83 -19.17
C PRO A 38 -2.73 -25.46 -20.09
N ALA A 39 -3.08 -25.71 -21.37
CA ALA A 39 -2.18 -26.28 -22.37
C ALA A 39 -0.97 -25.39 -22.68
N GLU A 40 -1.10 -24.07 -22.51
CA GLU A 40 -0.02 -23.11 -22.75
C GLU A 40 0.85 -22.91 -21.50
N LEU A 41 0.42 -23.41 -20.33
CA LEU A 41 1.04 -23.03 -19.06
C LEU A 41 2.41 -23.69 -18.84
N GLU A 42 2.60 -24.92 -19.31
CA GLU A 42 3.90 -25.60 -19.23
C GLU A 42 4.97 -24.80 -19.99
N GLN A 43 4.66 -24.37 -21.22
CA GLN A 43 5.56 -23.50 -21.98
C GLN A 43 5.72 -22.13 -21.32
N ALA A 44 4.66 -21.56 -20.74
CA ALA A 44 4.74 -20.29 -20.01
C ALA A 44 5.68 -20.38 -18.79
N PHE A 45 5.76 -21.53 -18.13
CA PHE A 45 6.71 -21.74 -17.03
C PHE A 45 8.17 -21.78 -17.49
N ASP A 46 8.45 -22.14 -18.74
CA ASP A 46 9.81 -22.23 -19.28
C ASP A 46 10.22 -20.94 -20.00
N GLU A 47 9.36 -20.40 -20.87
CA GLU A 47 9.66 -19.26 -21.73
C GLU A 47 9.01 -17.95 -21.27
N GLY A 48 7.95 -18.04 -20.46
CA GLY A 48 7.08 -16.89 -20.16
C GLY A 48 6.11 -16.60 -21.32
N ILE A 49 5.33 -15.53 -21.18
CA ILE A 49 4.34 -15.14 -22.20
C ILE A 49 4.63 -13.73 -22.69
N GLY A 50 4.81 -13.60 -24.00
CA GLY A 50 4.98 -12.31 -24.66
C GLY A 50 3.73 -11.44 -24.55
N PHE A 51 3.90 -10.16 -24.25
CA PHE A 51 2.84 -9.15 -24.28
C PHE A 51 3.39 -7.78 -24.67
N ASP A 52 2.49 -6.89 -25.07
CA ASP A 52 2.81 -5.50 -25.40
C ASP A 52 2.93 -4.64 -24.12
N GLY A 53 4.15 -4.42 -23.68
CA GLY A 53 4.52 -3.54 -22.58
C GLY A 53 4.27 -2.06 -22.84
N SER A 54 4.11 -1.61 -24.09
CA SER A 54 3.77 -0.21 -24.39
C SER A 54 2.34 0.16 -23.99
N ALA A 55 1.47 -0.85 -23.86
CA ALA A 55 0.10 -0.69 -23.36
C ALA A 55 0.03 -0.62 -21.81
N ILE A 56 1.16 -0.77 -21.13
CA ILE A 56 1.24 -0.78 -19.67
C ILE A 56 1.95 0.48 -19.17
N GLU A 57 1.27 1.23 -18.31
CA GLU A 57 1.76 2.48 -17.74
C GLU A 57 3.11 2.30 -17.04
N GLY A 58 4.17 2.80 -17.69
CA GLY A 58 5.52 2.85 -17.15
C GLY A 58 6.38 1.63 -17.38
N PHE A 59 5.99 0.70 -18.25
CA PHE A 59 6.82 -0.47 -18.59
C PHE A 59 7.77 -0.21 -19.75
N ALA A 60 7.26 0.35 -20.85
CA ALA A 60 8.05 0.56 -22.05
C ALA A 60 7.91 1.98 -22.60
N ARG A 61 8.97 2.47 -23.25
CA ARG A 61 8.83 3.55 -24.24
C ARG A 61 8.20 2.94 -25.50
N VAL A 62 7.52 3.75 -26.32
CA VAL A 62 6.75 3.30 -27.52
C VAL A 62 7.55 2.39 -28.48
N TYR A 63 8.88 2.39 -28.41
CA TYR A 63 9.78 1.63 -29.28
C TYR A 63 10.40 0.36 -28.64
N GLU A 64 10.07 0.01 -27.38
CA GLU A 64 10.54 -1.19 -26.67
C GLU A 64 9.33 -2.03 -26.17
N SER A 65 8.40 -2.34 -27.08
CA SER A 65 7.07 -2.86 -26.72
C SER A 65 7.05 -4.30 -26.23
N ASP A 66 7.95 -5.16 -26.67
CA ASP A 66 7.80 -6.59 -26.40
C ASP A 66 8.41 -6.93 -25.03
N MET A 67 7.56 -7.47 -24.14
CA MET A 67 7.95 -7.91 -22.80
C MET A 67 7.42 -9.31 -22.52
N ILE A 68 7.99 -9.97 -21.50
CA ILE A 68 7.64 -11.34 -21.13
C ILE A 68 7.05 -11.34 -19.72
N ALA A 69 5.83 -11.85 -19.55
CA ALA A 69 5.25 -12.14 -18.26
C ALA A 69 5.65 -13.56 -17.85
N LYS A 70 6.47 -13.67 -16.80
CA LYS A 70 6.97 -14.95 -16.27
C LYS A 70 6.15 -15.38 -15.05
N PRO A 71 5.31 -16.44 -15.15
CA PRO A 71 4.47 -16.87 -14.03
C PRO A 71 5.29 -17.37 -12.84
N ASP A 72 4.93 -16.91 -11.65
CA ASP A 72 5.48 -17.37 -10.38
C ASP A 72 4.58 -18.44 -9.76
N PRO A 73 4.94 -19.74 -9.85
CA PRO A 73 4.08 -20.83 -9.39
C PRO A 73 3.83 -20.83 -7.88
N SER A 74 4.69 -20.18 -7.09
CA SER A 74 4.49 -20.04 -5.64
C SER A 74 3.26 -19.20 -5.29
N THR A 75 2.79 -18.40 -6.24
CA THR A 75 1.61 -17.53 -6.12
C THR A 75 0.35 -18.14 -6.72
N PHE A 76 0.32 -19.44 -6.99
CA PHE A 76 -0.89 -20.06 -7.55
C PHE A 76 -2.07 -20.03 -6.56
N GLN A 77 -3.20 -19.49 -7.01
CA GLN A 77 -4.45 -19.49 -6.24
C GLN A 77 -5.66 -19.67 -7.16
N ILE A 78 -6.65 -20.46 -6.71
CA ILE A 78 -7.94 -20.57 -7.40
C ILE A 78 -8.79 -19.34 -7.05
N LEU A 79 -9.50 -18.77 -8.04
CA LEU A 79 -10.39 -17.64 -7.81
C LEU A 79 -11.76 -18.14 -7.33
N PRO A 80 -12.16 -17.90 -6.06
CA PRO A 80 -13.35 -18.50 -5.47
C PRO A 80 -14.67 -18.06 -6.14
N TRP A 81 -14.74 -16.82 -6.65
CA TRP A 81 -15.91 -16.32 -7.42
C TRP A 81 -16.00 -16.86 -8.85
N ARG A 82 -15.05 -17.70 -9.26
CA ARG A 82 -15.00 -18.42 -10.54
C ARG A 82 -14.54 -19.86 -10.32
N ALA A 83 -14.91 -20.46 -9.18
CA ALA A 83 -14.49 -21.81 -8.81
C ALA A 83 -15.39 -22.91 -9.38
N GLU A 84 -16.62 -22.59 -9.81
CA GLU A 84 -17.49 -23.56 -10.48
C GLU A 84 -16.91 -23.97 -11.84
N ALA A 85 -16.96 -25.27 -12.13
CA ALA A 85 -16.41 -25.83 -13.36
C ALA A 85 -17.11 -25.22 -14.60
N PRO A 86 -16.36 -24.66 -15.56
CA PRO A 86 -14.90 -24.59 -15.61
C PRO A 86 -14.30 -23.49 -14.73
N GLY A 87 -13.40 -23.88 -13.83
CA GLY A 87 -12.82 -22.96 -12.84
C GLY A 87 -11.76 -22.02 -13.41
N THR A 88 -11.45 -20.95 -12.68
CA THR A 88 -10.37 -19.99 -12.99
C THR A 88 -9.36 -19.92 -11.84
N ALA A 89 -8.08 -19.90 -12.16
CA ALA A 89 -7.01 -19.64 -11.20
C ALA A 89 -6.20 -18.38 -11.59
N ARG A 90 -5.30 -17.95 -10.71
CA ARG A 90 -4.35 -16.86 -10.95
C ARG A 90 -2.95 -17.20 -10.49
N MET A 91 -1.96 -16.54 -11.08
CA MET A 91 -0.58 -16.46 -10.62
C MET A 91 -0.06 -15.05 -10.89
N PHE A 92 0.69 -14.49 -9.96
CA PHE A 92 1.49 -13.30 -10.24
C PHE A 92 2.64 -13.63 -11.19
N CYS A 93 3.10 -12.63 -11.92
CA CYS A 93 4.20 -12.73 -12.85
C CYS A 93 5.26 -11.70 -12.50
N ASP A 94 6.51 -12.10 -12.72
CA ASP A 94 7.61 -11.15 -12.88
C ASP A 94 7.68 -10.74 -14.34
N ILE A 95 8.05 -9.48 -14.60
CA ILE A 95 8.20 -9.01 -15.97
C ILE A 95 9.66 -9.07 -16.38
N LEU A 96 9.92 -9.70 -17.51
CA LEU A 96 11.24 -9.85 -18.11
C LEU A 96 11.30 -9.11 -19.46
N MET A 97 12.51 -8.70 -19.81
CA MET A 97 12.85 -8.24 -21.15
C MET A 97 12.95 -9.43 -22.12
N PRO A 98 12.90 -9.21 -23.44
CA PRO A 98 13.01 -10.28 -24.44
C PRO A 98 14.30 -11.11 -24.36
N ASP A 99 15.37 -10.55 -23.80
CA ASP A 99 16.64 -11.24 -23.56
C ASP A 99 16.63 -12.12 -22.29
N GLY A 100 15.50 -12.17 -21.57
CA GLY A 100 15.30 -12.92 -20.34
C GLY A 100 15.77 -12.19 -19.08
N SER A 101 16.35 -10.98 -19.19
CA SER A 101 16.72 -10.19 -18.01
C SER A 101 15.48 -9.61 -17.31
N PRO A 102 15.52 -9.38 -15.99
CA PRO A 102 14.40 -8.75 -15.29
C PRO A 102 14.15 -7.33 -15.76
N SER A 103 12.88 -6.97 -15.92
CA SER A 103 12.48 -5.59 -16.21
C SER A 103 12.65 -4.72 -14.97
N PHE A 104 13.47 -3.67 -15.09
CA PHE A 104 13.63 -2.69 -14.01
C PHE A 104 12.40 -1.78 -13.84
N ALA A 105 11.44 -1.84 -14.76
CA ALA A 105 10.17 -1.16 -14.68
C ALA A 105 9.12 -1.91 -13.86
N ASP A 106 9.36 -3.18 -13.52
CA ASP A 106 8.43 -4.01 -12.74
C ASP A 106 8.47 -3.64 -11.25
N PRO A 107 7.37 -3.13 -10.67
CA PRO A 107 7.28 -2.82 -9.25
C PRO A 107 7.58 -4.02 -8.35
N ARG A 108 7.16 -5.23 -8.76
CA ARG A 108 7.40 -6.45 -8.00
C ARG A 108 8.89 -6.76 -7.95
N TYR A 109 9.60 -6.55 -9.06
CA TYR A 109 11.06 -6.68 -9.12
C TYR A 109 11.80 -5.59 -8.32
N VAL A 110 11.29 -4.35 -8.29
CA VAL A 110 11.84 -3.28 -7.42
C VAL A 110 11.82 -3.72 -5.95
N LEU A 111 10.70 -4.28 -5.47
CA LEU A 111 10.63 -4.81 -4.11
C LEU A 111 11.55 -6.02 -3.91
N LYS A 112 11.63 -6.95 -4.87
CA LYS A 112 12.55 -8.11 -4.80
C LYS A 112 14.01 -7.67 -4.66
N ARG A 113 14.44 -6.62 -5.39
CA ARG A 113 15.78 -6.04 -5.26
C ARG A 113 16.05 -5.48 -3.86
N ALA A 114 15.10 -4.73 -3.31
CA ALA A 114 15.21 -4.19 -1.95
C ALA A 114 15.29 -5.30 -0.89
N LEU A 115 14.48 -6.36 -1.06
CA LEU A 115 14.49 -7.54 -0.18
C LEU A 115 15.78 -8.35 -0.29
N ALA A 116 16.33 -8.53 -1.50
CA ALA A 116 17.61 -9.21 -1.71
C ALA A 116 18.74 -8.50 -0.94
N ARG A 117 18.85 -7.17 -1.09
CA ARG A 117 19.79 -6.35 -0.31
C ARG A 117 19.59 -6.51 1.20
N THR A 118 18.34 -6.55 1.65
CA THR A 118 18.00 -6.74 3.07
C THR A 118 18.48 -8.11 3.58
N SER A 119 18.33 -9.15 2.78
CA SER A 119 18.82 -10.49 3.07
C SER A 119 20.34 -10.55 3.12
N ASP A 120 21.05 -9.81 2.26
CA ASP A 120 22.52 -9.72 2.29
C ASP A 120 23.04 -9.10 3.59
N LEU A 121 22.23 -8.24 4.23
CA LEU A 121 22.49 -7.69 5.56
C LEU A 121 22.09 -8.63 6.71
N GLY A 122 21.54 -9.81 6.40
CA GLY A 122 21.12 -10.81 7.38
C GLY A 122 19.71 -10.62 7.94
N PHE A 123 18.90 -9.73 7.33
CA PHE A 123 17.55 -9.43 7.80
C PHE A 123 16.46 -10.04 6.89
N THR A 124 15.32 -10.37 7.49
CA THR A 124 14.05 -10.63 6.80
C THR A 124 13.07 -9.51 7.15
N PHE A 125 12.35 -8.99 6.15
CA PHE A 125 11.41 -7.88 6.32
C PHE A 125 9.96 -8.36 6.29
N TYR A 126 9.26 -8.11 7.40
CA TYR A 126 7.86 -8.45 7.56
C TYR A 126 6.99 -7.19 7.64
N THR A 127 5.83 -7.25 7.00
CA THR A 127 4.83 -6.18 6.99
C THR A 127 3.45 -6.68 7.39
N HIS A 128 2.68 -5.84 8.05
CA HIS A 128 1.31 -6.09 8.49
C HIS A 128 0.46 -4.87 8.16
N PRO A 129 -0.37 -4.91 7.11
CA PRO A 129 -1.20 -3.79 6.70
C PRO A 129 -2.58 -3.83 7.35
N GLU A 130 -3.00 -2.69 7.90
CA GLU A 130 -4.37 -2.33 8.26
C GLU A 130 -4.92 -1.56 7.06
N ILE A 131 -5.90 -2.12 6.32
CA ILE A 131 -6.33 -1.56 5.02
C ILE A 131 -7.73 -0.99 5.14
N GLU A 132 -7.82 0.34 5.09
CA GLU A 132 -9.09 1.04 5.08
C GLU A 132 -9.62 1.25 3.65
N PHE A 133 -10.94 1.25 3.50
CA PHE A 133 -11.65 1.52 2.24
C PHE A 133 -13.08 1.98 2.49
N PHE A 134 -13.76 2.50 1.47
CA PHE A 134 -15.16 2.89 1.54
C PHE A 134 -16.04 1.98 0.69
N LEU A 135 -17.24 1.67 1.21
CA LEU A 135 -18.36 1.14 0.45
C LEU A 135 -19.34 2.27 0.11
N LEU A 136 -19.66 2.39 -1.18
CA LEU A 136 -20.54 3.41 -1.73
C LEU A 136 -21.75 2.74 -2.40
N LYS A 137 -22.91 3.39 -2.39
CA LYS A 137 -24.10 2.89 -3.11
C LYS A 137 -23.93 2.96 -4.62
N ASP A 138 -23.18 3.95 -5.09
CA ASP A 138 -23.00 4.29 -6.48
C ASP A 138 -21.54 4.64 -6.80
N ARG A 139 -21.22 4.66 -8.10
CA ARG A 139 -19.93 5.06 -8.65
C ARG A 139 -20.14 6.20 -9.64
N PRO A 140 -20.30 7.45 -9.16
CA PRO A 140 -20.42 8.59 -10.06
C PRO A 140 -19.15 8.72 -10.91
N LEU A 141 -19.32 8.88 -12.23
CA LEU A 141 -18.20 9.02 -13.20
C LEU A 141 -17.93 10.47 -13.58
N ASP A 142 -18.82 11.39 -13.21
CA ASP A 142 -18.78 12.83 -13.50
C ASP A 142 -18.13 13.65 -12.37
N GLY A 143 -17.61 12.98 -11.34
CA GLY A 143 -17.05 13.63 -10.16
C GLY A 143 -18.10 14.19 -9.18
N SER A 144 -19.38 13.85 -9.38
CA SER A 144 -20.42 14.16 -8.39
C SER A 144 -20.18 13.44 -7.07
N ARG A 145 -20.74 14.00 -5.99
CA ARG A 145 -20.53 13.49 -4.63
C ARG A 145 -21.15 12.09 -4.50
N PRO A 146 -20.37 11.07 -4.07
CA PRO A 146 -20.91 9.71 -3.91
C PRO A 146 -21.80 9.59 -2.65
N THR A 147 -22.57 8.51 -2.57
CA THR A 147 -23.37 8.20 -1.37
C THR A 147 -22.78 7.01 -0.60
N PRO A 148 -22.50 7.13 0.72
CA PRO A 148 -22.08 6.00 1.56
C PRO A 148 -23.09 4.83 1.55
N ALA A 149 -22.59 3.60 1.60
CA ALA A 149 -23.42 2.40 1.65
C ALA A 149 -24.26 2.31 2.93
N ASP A 150 -23.73 2.79 4.05
CA ASP A 150 -24.38 2.84 5.36
C ASP A 150 -24.04 4.15 6.11
N ASN A 151 -24.53 4.29 7.34
CA ASN A 151 -24.23 5.43 8.24
C ASN A 151 -23.69 4.96 9.60
N SER A 152 -23.02 3.80 9.66
CA SER A 152 -22.45 3.28 10.90
C SER A 152 -21.19 4.03 11.31
N GLY A 153 -20.81 3.91 12.60
CA GLY A 153 -19.58 4.46 13.16
C GLY A 153 -18.61 3.39 13.64
N TYR A 154 -17.54 3.84 14.28
CA TYR A 154 -16.41 3.00 14.72
C TYR A 154 -16.86 1.84 15.62
N PHE A 155 -16.51 0.60 15.24
CA PHE A 155 -16.90 -0.65 15.91
C PHE A 155 -18.42 -0.94 16.02
N ASP A 156 -19.29 -0.22 15.31
CA ASP A 156 -20.73 -0.49 15.37
C ASP A 156 -21.10 -1.89 14.86
N HIS A 157 -21.94 -2.58 15.64
CA HIS A 157 -22.51 -3.88 15.27
C HIS A 157 -24.04 -3.77 15.18
N THR A 158 -24.56 -3.51 13.98
CA THR A 158 -26.01 -3.36 13.74
C THR A 158 -26.54 -4.29 12.64
N PRO A 159 -27.74 -4.86 12.78
CA PRO A 159 -28.30 -5.81 11.80
C PRO A 159 -28.62 -5.22 10.42
N THR A 160 -28.73 -3.89 10.31
CA THR A 160 -29.05 -3.19 9.06
C THR A 160 -27.81 -2.84 8.22
N ASN A 161 -26.63 -3.30 8.64
CA ASN A 161 -25.36 -2.87 8.09
C ASN A 161 -24.95 -3.71 6.87
N VAL A 162 -25.00 -3.12 5.67
CA VAL A 162 -24.45 -3.69 4.43
C VAL A 162 -22.98 -4.09 4.63
N GLY A 163 -22.22 -3.32 5.40
CA GLY A 163 -20.84 -3.60 5.77
C GLY A 163 -20.62 -4.91 6.53
N MET A 164 -21.60 -5.42 7.30
CA MET A 164 -21.39 -6.68 8.06
C MET A 164 -21.38 -7.90 7.15
N ASP A 165 -22.40 -8.04 6.30
CA ASP A 165 -22.45 -9.13 5.32
C ASP A 165 -21.34 -9.00 4.28
N PHE A 166 -20.99 -7.77 3.90
CA PHE A 166 -19.80 -7.48 3.09
C PHE A 166 -18.53 -8.04 3.74
N ARG A 167 -18.18 -7.62 4.96
CA ARG A 167 -16.93 -8.03 5.62
C ARG A 167 -16.89 -9.55 5.82
N ARG A 168 -18.00 -10.18 6.20
CA ARG A 168 -18.08 -11.64 6.34
C ARG A 168 -17.75 -12.35 5.02
N GLN A 169 -18.38 -11.95 3.91
CA GLN A 169 -18.15 -12.56 2.61
C GLN A 169 -16.73 -12.30 2.10
N ALA A 170 -16.23 -11.06 2.25
CA ALA A 170 -14.86 -10.66 1.96
C ALA A 170 -13.82 -11.53 2.69
N ILE A 171 -13.99 -11.72 4.00
CA ILE A 171 -13.08 -12.53 4.82
C ILE A 171 -13.11 -13.99 4.38
N THR A 172 -14.30 -14.57 4.20
CA THR A 172 -14.42 -15.96 3.71
C THR A 172 -13.72 -16.13 2.35
N MET A 173 -13.84 -15.13 1.47
CA MET A 173 -13.19 -15.14 0.16
C MET A 173 -11.67 -15.06 0.27
N LEU A 174 -11.13 -14.17 1.10
CA LEU A 174 -9.69 -14.06 1.37
C LEU A 174 -9.12 -15.35 1.98
N GLU A 175 -9.79 -15.90 3.00
CA GLU A 175 -9.35 -17.13 3.67
C GLU A 175 -9.34 -18.33 2.72
N SER A 176 -10.31 -18.42 1.81
CA SER A 176 -10.34 -19.46 0.77
C SER A 176 -9.17 -19.37 -0.22
N MET A 177 -8.57 -18.18 -0.34
CA MET A 177 -7.37 -17.92 -1.12
C MET A 177 -6.08 -18.01 -0.28
N GLY A 178 -6.17 -18.41 1.00
CA GLY A 178 -5.02 -18.52 1.90
C GLY A 178 -4.53 -17.18 2.47
N ILE A 179 -5.28 -16.10 2.29
CA ILE A 179 -4.96 -14.79 2.86
C ILE A 179 -5.61 -14.69 4.24
N SER A 180 -4.77 -14.74 5.28
CA SER A 180 -5.24 -14.72 6.66
C SER A 180 -5.63 -13.32 7.11
N VAL A 181 -6.84 -13.16 7.62
CA VAL A 181 -7.34 -11.92 8.21
C VAL A 181 -7.10 -11.94 9.72
N GLU A 182 -6.65 -10.82 10.29
CA GLU A 182 -6.46 -10.68 11.74
C GLU A 182 -7.69 -10.06 12.41
N PHE A 183 -8.16 -8.92 11.90
CA PHE A 183 -9.33 -8.20 12.40
C PHE A 183 -10.14 -7.60 11.26
N SER A 184 -11.39 -7.25 11.54
CA SER A 184 -12.22 -6.45 10.64
C SER A 184 -13.22 -5.66 11.45
N HIS A 185 -13.47 -4.40 11.07
CA HIS A 185 -14.48 -3.57 11.72
C HIS A 185 -14.97 -2.46 10.79
N HIS A 186 -16.03 -1.80 11.25
CA HIS A 186 -16.43 -0.52 10.70
C HIS A 186 -15.52 0.58 11.24
N GLU A 187 -15.17 1.53 10.39
CA GLU A 187 -14.29 2.65 10.73
C GLU A 187 -15.07 3.93 11.13
N GLY A 188 -14.39 5.04 11.36
CA GLY A 188 -14.93 6.28 11.88
C GLY A 188 -15.89 7.05 10.95
N ALA A 189 -15.88 6.78 9.63
CA ALA A 189 -16.76 7.44 8.67
C ALA A 189 -17.90 6.53 8.14
N PRO A 190 -19.06 7.10 7.76
CA PRO A 190 -20.13 6.37 7.06
C PRO A 190 -19.62 5.55 5.87
N GLY A 191 -19.92 4.25 5.86
CA GLY A 191 -19.49 3.31 4.83
C GLY A 191 -17.99 2.96 4.84
N GLN A 192 -17.18 3.49 5.77
CA GLN A 192 -15.76 3.16 5.89
C GLN A 192 -15.57 1.83 6.61
N GLN A 193 -14.71 1.00 6.06
CA GLN A 193 -14.40 -0.34 6.53
C GLN A 193 -12.89 -0.48 6.70
N GLU A 194 -12.49 -1.33 7.64
CA GLU A 194 -11.11 -1.77 7.80
C GLU A 194 -11.07 -3.29 7.88
N ILE A 195 -10.09 -3.88 7.20
CA ILE A 195 -9.73 -5.29 7.33
C ILE A 195 -8.21 -5.38 7.45
N ASP A 196 -7.75 -6.00 8.53
CA ASP A 196 -6.34 -6.19 8.82
C ASP A 196 -5.89 -7.54 8.31
N LEU A 197 -4.80 -7.55 7.56
CA LEU A 197 -4.19 -8.80 7.12
C LEU A 197 -3.13 -9.23 8.13
N ARG A 198 -3.06 -10.53 8.42
CA ARG A 198 -1.93 -11.07 9.20
C ARG A 198 -0.61 -10.72 8.53
N TYR A 199 0.41 -10.50 9.35
CA TYR A 199 1.75 -10.21 8.86
C TYR A 199 2.28 -11.34 7.96
N ALA A 200 3.03 -10.95 6.92
CA ALA A 200 3.77 -11.84 6.05
C ALA A 200 5.09 -11.16 5.62
N ASP A 201 5.95 -11.87 4.89
CA ASP A 201 7.07 -11.21 4.24
C ASP A 201 6.55 -10.13 3.27
N ALA A 202 7.32 -9.07 3.05
CA ALA A 202 6.80 -7.89 2.36
C ALA A 202 6.35 -8.14 0.92
N LEU A 203 6.94 -9.13 0.22
CA LEU A 203 6.53 -9.47 -1.14
C LEU A 203 5.16 -10.15 -1.14
N SER A 204 4.99 -11.16 -0.27
CA SER A 204 3.68 -11.81 -0.06
C SER A 204 2.62 -10.81 0.40
N THR A 205 2.97 -9.88 1.30
CA THR A 205 2.04 -8.83 1.72
C THR A 205 1.63 -7.92 0.55
N ALA A 206 2.56 -7.51 -0.31
CA ALA A 206 2.22 -6.69 -1.48
C ALA A 206 1.29 -7.43 -2.46
N ASP A 207 1.57 -8.71 -2.74
CA ASP A 207 0.70 -9.59 -3.54
C ASP A 207 -0.70 -9.75 -2.88
N ASN A 208 -0.74 -9.85 -1.56
CA ASN A 208 -1.98 -9.92 -0.78
C ASN A 208 -2.77 -8.61 -0.83
N VAL A 209 -2.13 -7.44 -0.75
CA VAL A 209 -2.80 -6.13 -0.91
C VAL A 209 -3.42 -5.99 -2.29
N MET A 210 -2.71 -6.41 -3.35
CA MET A 210 -3.26 -6.39 -4.72
C MET A 210 -4.47 -7.33 -4.86
N THR A 211 -4.39 -8.53 -4.29
CA THR A 211 -5.49 -9.49 -4.27
C THR A 211 -6.67 -8.96 -3.45
N PHE A 212 -6.40 -8.39 -2.28
CA PHE A 212 -7.38 -7.80 -1.37
C PHE A 212 -8.23 -6.74 -2.07
N ARG A 213 -7.59 -5.81 -2.79
CA ARG A 213 -8.31 -4.75 -3.53
C ARG A 213 -9.27 -5.33 -4.57
N LEU A 214 -8.88 -6.41 -5.25
CA LEU A 214 -9.74 -7.06 -6.23
C LEU A 214 -10.90 -7.80 -5.54
N VAL A 215 -10.63 -8.53 -4.45
CA VAL A 215 -11.64 -9.24 -3.67
C VAL A 215 -12.69 -8.26 -3.13
N MET A 216 -12.28 -7.13 -2.55
CA MET A 216 -13.24 -6.14 -2.03
C MET A 216 -14.14 -5.60 -3.14
N LYS A 217 -13.58 -5.31 -4.31
CA LYS A 217 -14.35 -4.85 -5.48
C LYS A 217 -15.30 -5.94 -5.99
N GLN A 218 -14.87 -7.19 -6.01
CA GLN A 218 -15.69 -8.33 -6.44
C GLN A 218 -16.89 -8.53 -5.51
N VAL A 219 -16.65 -8.58 -4.19
CA VAL A 219 -17.72 -8.72 -3.20
C VAL A 219 -18.67 -7.52 -3.23
N ALA A 220 -18.14 -6.31 -3.44
CA ALA A 220 -18.95 -5.11 -3.54
C ALA A 220 -19.91 -5.19 -4.73
N LEU A 221 -19.41 -5.60 -5.90
CA LEU A 221 -20.21 -5.81 -7.10
C LEU A 221 -21.31 -6.86 -6.89
N GLU A 222 -21.01 -7.97 -6.21
CA GLU A 222 -22.00 -9.01 -5.90
C GLU A 222 -23.12 -8.52 -4.97
N GLN A 223 -22.84 -7.51 -4.14
CA GLN A 223 -23.81 -6.90 -3.22
C GLN A 223 -24.43 -5.60 -3.76
N GLY A 224 -24.16 -5.22 -5.01
CA GLY A 224 -24.71 -4.01 -5.63
C GLY A 224 -24.18 -2.71 -5.03
N VAL A 225 -22.98 -2.73 -4.44
CA VAL A 225 -22.27 -1.54 -3.92
C VAL A 225 -20.91 -1.39 -4.61
N HIS A 226 -20.20 -0.31 -4.31
CA HIS A 226 -18.89 -0.02 -4.89
C HIS A 226 -17.83 0.16 -3.81
N ALA A 227 -16.79 -0.67 -3.82
CA ALA A 227 -15.61 -0.50 -2.97
C ALA A 227 -14.59 0.45 -3.62
N THR A 228 -14.16 1.46 -2.88
CA THR A 228 -13.10 2.39 -3.30
C THR A 228 -11.99 2.50 -2.27
N PHE A 229 -10.75 2.61 -2.76
CA PHE A 229 -9.52 2.81 -1.98
C PHE A 229 -8.99 4.24 -2.14
N MET A 230 -9.84 5.16 -2.63
CA MET A 230 -9.51 6.56 -2.76
C MET A 230 -9.20 7.14 -1.36
N PRO A 231 -8.07 7.85 -1.18
CA PRO A 231 -7.61 8.29 0.14
C PRO A 231 -8.60 9.17 0.91
N LYS A 232 -9.36 10.02 0.22
CA LYS A 232 -10.30 10.98 0.83
C LYS A 232 -11.53 11.21 -0.07
N PRO A 233 -12.53 10.31 -0.01
CA PRO A 233 -13.75 10.45 -0.80
C PRO A 233 -14.69 11.56 -0.28
N PHE A 234 -14.63 11.85 1.02
CA PHE A 234 -15.47 12.84 1.70
C PHE A 234 -14.60 13.89 2.42
N SER A 235 -14.99 15.16 2.33
CA SER A 235 -14.18 16.26 2.90
C SER A 235 -14.36 16.39 4.41
N GLU A 236 -15.52 15.98 4.92
CA GLU A 236 -15.96 16.12 6.31
C GLU A 236 -15.71 14.89 7.18
N HIS A 237 -15.33 13.77 6.58
CA HIS A 237 -15.10 12.51 7.28
C HIS A 237 -13.64 12.10 7.20
N PRO A 238 -13.14 11.19 8.07
CA PRO A 238 -11.85 10.54 7.91
C PRO A 238 -11.63 9.94 6.50
N GLY A 239 -10.36 9.71 6.16
CA GLY A 239 -9.96 9.19 4.86
C GLY A 239 -9.20 7.87 5.02
N SER A 240 -9.20 7.04 3.98
CA SER A 240 -8.64 5.69 4.03
C SER A 240 -7.11 5.65 4.08
N GLY A 241 -6.57 5.19 5.20
CA GLY A 241 -5.17 4.82 5.37
C GLY A 241 -4.86 3.36 5.07
N MET A 242 -3.58 3.07 4.85
CA MET A 242 -3.03 1.72 4.90
C MET A 242 -1.90 1.68 5.94
N HIS A 243 -2.26 1.80 7.22
CA HIS A 243 -1.26 1.77 8.28
C HIS A 243 -0.50 0.45 8.20
N THR A 244 0.83 0.53 8.13
CA THR A 244 1.62 -0.68 7.96
C THR A 244 2.59 -0.81 9.11
N HIS A 245 2.47 -1.92 9.85
CA HIS A 245 3.46 -2.30 10.85
C HIS A 245 4.65 -2.98 10.16
N LEU A 246 5.84 -2.55 10.52
CA LEU A 246 7.11 -2.98 9.94
C LEU A 246 7.98 -3.63 11.02
N SER A 247 8.68 -4.70 10.64
CA SER A 247 9.66 -5.36 11.51
C SER A 247 10.76 -6.05 10.71
N LEU A 248 11.97 -6.06 11.27
CA LEU A 248 13.10 -6.83 10.77
C LEU A 248 13.40 -8.00 11.70
N PHE A 249 13.79 -9.13 11.12
CA PHE A 249 14.16 -10.34 11.84
C PHE A 249 15.53 -10.84 11.39
N GLU A 250 16.34 -11.29 12.34
CA GLU A 250 17.57 -12.06 12.08
C GLU A 250 17.31 -13.52 12.47
N GLY A 251 17.07 -14.38 11.49
CA GLY A 251 16.49 -15.70 11.74
C GLY A 251 15.15 -15.57 12.46
N ASP A 252 15.00 -16.22 13.61
CA ASP A 252 13.78 -16.16 14.42
C ASP A 252 13.75 -14.98 15.42
N ARG A 253 14.82 -14.17 15.47
CA ARG A 253 14.95 -13.06 16.43
C ARG A 253 14.44 -11.76 15.82
N ASN A 254 13.43 -11.16 16.44
CA ASN A 254 13.00 -9.81 16.08
C ASN A 254 14.11 -8.79 16.38
N ALA A 255 14.65 -8.17 15.34
CA ALA A 255 15.78 -7.26 15.42
C ALA A 255 15.42 -5.91 16.06
N PHE A 256 14.14 -5.55 16.10
CA PHE A 256 13.67 -4.32 16.74
C PHE A 256 13.52 -4.44 18.26
N TYR A 257 13.57 -5.66 18.81
CA TYR A 257 13.41 -5.88 20.25
C TYR A 257 14.75 -5.92 21.00
N GLU A 258 14.84 -5.19 22.11
CA GLU A 258 15.97 -5.29 23.05
C GLU A 258 15.49 -5.14 24.50
N SER A 259 15.68 -6.18 25.31
CA SER A 259 15.27 -6.16 26.72
C SER A 259 16.04 -5.12 27.52
N GLY A 260 15.33 -4.30 28.30
CA GLY A 260 15.93 -3.27 29.18
C GLY A 260 16.28 -1.96 28.47
N SER A 261 16.11 -1.88 27.15
CA SER A 261 16.17 -0.61 26.41
C SER A 261 14.89 0.21 26.61
N GLU A 262 14.97 1.52 26.36
CA GLU A 262 13.80 2.40 26.37
C GLU A 262 12.75 1.90 25.37
N TYR A 263 11.49 1.78 25.83
CA TYR A 263 10.38 1.15 25.09
C TYR A 263 10.64 -0.28 24.60
N GLN A 264 11.70 -0.94 25.08
CA GLN A 264 12.17 -2.25 24.62
C GLN A 264 12.53 -2.27 23.12
N LEU A 265 12.88 -1.11 22.59
CA LEU A 265 13.25 -0.89 21.19
C LEU A 265 14.77 -0.93 21.05
N SER A 266 15.29 -1.82 20.22
CA SER A 266 16.74 -1.98 20.00
C SER A 266 17.38 -0.80 19.29
N LYS A 267 18.72 -0.74 19.26
CA LYS A 267 19.45 0.21 18.41
C LYS A 267 19.03 0.10 16.92
N VAL A 268 18.85 -1.13 16.42
CA VAL A 268 18.40 -1.37 15.04
C VAL A 268 17.01 -0.76 14.82
N GLY A 269 16.07 -1.01 15.74
CA GLY A 269 14.73 -0.43 15.67
C GLY A 269 14.75 1.10 15.72
N ARG A 270 15.57 1.70 16.60
CA ARG A 270 15.71 3.15 16.69
C ARG A 270 16.28 3.78 15.42
N SER A 271 17.36 3.21 14.88
CA SER A 271 17.97 3.70 13.64
C SER A 271 17.05 3.50 12.42
N PHE A 272 16.27 2.42 12.39
CA PHE A 272 15.25 2.23 11.36
C PHE A 272 14.18 3.32 11.39
N ILE A 273 13.65 3.66 12.57
CA ILE A 273 12.70 4.78 12.72
C ILE A 273 13.35 6.10 12.31
N ALA A 274 14.59 6.35 12.72
CA ALA A 274 15.31 7.57 12.34
C ALA A 274 15.44 7.72 10.81
N GLY A 275 15.70 6.60 10.12
CA GLY A 275 15.66 6.52 8.65
C GLY A 275 14.29 6.86 8.07
N LEU A 276 13.21 6.24 8.58
CA LEU A 276 11.84 6.55 8.16
C LEU A 276 11.49 8.03 8.31
N LEU A 277 11.89 8.66 9.44
CA LEU A 277 11.63 10.08 9.68
C LEU A 277 12.41 10.97 8.73
N ARG A 278 13.72 10.74 8.57
CA ARG A 278 14.58 11.55 7.70
C ARG A 278 14.13 11.55 6.25
N HIS A 279 13.64 10.40 5.77
CA HIS A 279 13.26 10.20 4.38
C HIS A 279 11.74 10.35 4.14
N ALA A 280 10.96 10.65 5.18
CA ALA A 280 9.50 10.70 5.10
C ALA A 280 8.99 11.63 4.00
N ALA A 281 9.57 12.82 3.87
CA ALA A 281 9.12 13.83 2.92
C ALA A 281 9.38 13.43 1.46
N GLU A 282 10.54 12.86 1.15
CA GLU A 282 10.91 12.46 -0.21
C GLU A 282 10.20 11.19 -0.69
N ILE A 283 9.90 10.25 0.21
CA ILE A 283 9.12 9.04 -0.15
C ILE A 283 7.60 9.31 -0.24
N SER A 284 7.14 10.48 0.23
CA SER A 284 5.71 10.82 0.28
C SER A 284 5.05 10.81 -1.08
N ALA A 285 5.77 11.17 -2.15
CA ALA A 285 5.22 11.14 -3.50
C ALA A 285 4.75 9.73 -3.93
N VAL A 286 5.34 8.67 -3.38
CA VAL A 286 4.98 7.27 -3.71
C VAL A 286 4.05 6.67 -2.67
N THR A 287 4.27 6.93 -1.38
CA THR A 287 3.39 6.44 -0.31
C THR A 287 2.04 7.16 -0.27
N ASN A 288 1.96 8.33 -0.91
CA ASN A 288 0.78 9.19 -1.02
C ASN A 288 0.64 9.69 -2.46
N GLN A 289 0.48 8.75 -3.40
CA GLN A 289 0.71 8.97 -4.83
C GLN A 289 -0.37 9.72 -5.59
N TRP A 290 -1.44 10.18 -4.94
CA TRP A 290 -2.55 10.85 -5.61
C TRP A 290 -2.68 12.29 -5.10
N VAL A 291 -3.17 13.20 -5.95
CA VAL A 291 -3.55 14.55 -5.47
C VAL A 291 -4.52 14.46 -4.28
N ASN A 292 -5.40 13.46 -4.30
CA ASN A 292 -6.37 13.21 -3.24
C ASN A 292 -5.73 12.74 -1.91
N SER A 293 -4.56 12.10 -1.93
CA SER A 293 -3.83 11.67 -0.73
C SER A 293 -3.54 12.82 0.22
N TYR A 294 -3.20 13.99 -0.31
CA TYR A 294 -2.89 15.18 0.49
C TYR A 294 -4.14 15.80 1.13
N LYS A 295 -5.35 15.50 0.61
CA LYS A 295 -6.61 15.85 1.27
C LYS A 295 -6.87 14.96 2.50
N ARG A 296 -6.32 13.74 2.52
CA ARG A 296 -6.31 12.89 3.73
C ARG A 296 -5.31 13.44 4.76
N ILE A 297 -4.07 13.71 4.35
CA ILE A 297 -3.00 14.19 5.24
C ILE A 297 -3.34 15.56 5.85
N TRP A 298 -3.78 16.53 5.05
CA TRP A 298 -3.94 17.92 5.49
C TRP A 298 -5.39 18.36 5.68
N GLY A 299 -6.36 17.66 5.07
CA GLY A 299 -7.76 18.09 5.10
C GLY A 299 -8.45 17.95 6.46
N GLY A 300 -7.94 17.09 7.35
CA GLY A 300 -8.51 16.84 8.68
C GLY A 300 -7.83 17.57 9.84
N ALA A 301 -6.56 17.94 9.70
CA ALA A 301 -5.74 18.39 10.84
C ALA A 301 -6.21 19.74 11.44
N GLU A 302 -6.89 20.60 10.68
CA GLU A 302 -7.17 21.98 11.11
C GLU A 302 -8.64 22.27 11.45
N ARG A 303 -9.62 21.54 10.89
CA ARG A 303 -11.05 21.86 11.10
C ARG A 303 -11.66 21.27 12.35
N THR A 304 -10.99 20.29 12.96
CA THR A 304 -11.41 19.62 14.18
C THR A 304 -10.26 19.59 15.18
N ALA A 305 -9.73 20.76 15.52
CA ALA A 305 -8.91 20.95 16.72
C ALA A 305 -9.79 20.63 17.94
N GLY A 306 -9.83 19.34 18.32
CA GLY A 306 -10.73 18.78 19.32
C GLY A 306 -11.19 17.34 19.03
N ALA A 307 -11.07 16.87 17.79
CA ALA A 307 -11.33 15.46 17.43
C ALA A 307 -10.16 14.76 16.73
N GLY A 308 -9.11 15.48 16.30
CA GLY A 308 -7.92 14.92 15.66
C GLY A 308 -8.23 14.34 14.27
N GLY A 309 -7.54 14.79 13.22
CA GLY A 309 -7.60 14.06 11.95
C GLY A 309 -6.83 12.75 12.09
N GLU A 310 -7.34 11.59 11.68
CA GLU A 310 -6.65 10.29 11.90
C GLU A 310 -5.28 10.14 11.21
N ALA A 311 -5.02 10.95 10.17
CA ALA A 311 -3.80 10.90 9.36
C ALA A 311 -2.69 11.85 9.88
N PRO A 312 -1.42 11.40 9.91
CA PRO A 312 -0.31 12.22 10.38
C PRO A 312 0.11 13.25 9.31
N SER A 313 0.22 14.54 9.70
CA SER A 313 0.68 15.62 8.81
C SER A 313 2.11 16.07 9.09
N TYR A 314 2.73 15.55 10.15
CA TYR A 314 4.02 16.01 10.65
C TYR A 314 4.99 14.84 10.90
N ILE A 315 6.26 15.06 10.58
CA ILE A 315 7.34 14.09 10.67
C ILE A 315 7.81 14.00 12.11
N CYS A 316 7.26 13.03 12.82
CA CYS A 316 7.64 12.72 14.19
C CYS A 316 7.31 11.25 14.48
N TRP A 317 7.92 10.72 15.54
CA TRP A 317 7.53 9.42 16.08
C TRP A 317 7.04 9.58 17.51
N GLY A 318 6.28 8.60 18.00
CA GLY A 318 5.88 8.58 19.40
C GLY A 318 5.47 7.19 19.88
N HIS A 319 5.78 6.92 21.14
CA HIS A 319 5.34 5.69 21.80
C HIS A 319 3.85 5.78 22.13
N ASN A 320 3.05 4.89 21.55
CA ASN A 320 1.59 4.90 21.64
C ASN A 320 0.90 6.20 21.20
N ASN A 321 1.58 7.07 20.44
CA ASN A 321 1.04 8.33 19.98
C ASN A 321 0.40 8.15 18.58
N ARG A 322 -0.92 8.28 18.49
CA ARG A 322 -1.66 8.16 17.21
C ARG A 322 -1.56 9.40 16.33
N SER A 323 -1.09 10.53 16.88
CA SER A 323 -0.84 11.76 16.10
C SER A 323 0.49 11.76 15.36
N ALA A 324 1.40 10.85 15.73
CA ALA A 324 2.71 10.75 15.12
C ALA A 324 2.69 10.01 13.77
N LEU A 325 3.64 10.36 12.90
CA LEU A 325 3.86 9.68 11.62
C LEU A 325 4.25 8.21 11.81
N VAL A 326 5.21 7.98 12.73
CA VAL A 326 5.66 6.64 13.11
C VAL A 326 5.26 6.37 14.55
N ARG A 327 4.32 5.44 14.73
CA ARG A 327 3.88 5.01 16.06
C ARG A 327 4.65 3.77 16.48
N VAL A 328 5.15 3.75 17.71
CA VAL A 328 5.67 2.51 18.34
C VAL A 328 4.57 1.97 19.25
N PRO A 329 3.90 0.85 18.90
CA PRO A 329 2.86 0.28 19.73
C PRO A 329 3.39 -0.18 21.08
N MET A 330 2.51 -0.22 22.09
CA MET A 330 2.89 -0.76 23.40
C MET A 330 3.36 -2.21 23.29
N TYR A 331 4.51 -2.48 23.90
CA TYR A 331 5.00 -3.85 24.04
C TYR A 331 4.04 -4.70 24.88
N LYS A 332 3.77 -5.92 24.42
CA LYS A 332 3.01 -6.93 25.18
C LYS A 332 4.02 -7.80 25.96
N PRO A 333 4.01 -7.79 27.31
CA PRO A 333 4.89 -8.62 28.12
C PRO A 333 4.92 -10.08 27.67
N GLY A 334 6.12 -10.63 27.49
CA GLY A 334 6.33 -12.02 27.06
C GLY A 334 6.19 -12.28 25.55
N LYS A 335 5.92 -11.25 24.73
CA LYS A 335 5.84 -11.37 23.26
C LYS A 335 6.97 -10.62 22.55
N THR A 336 8.21 -11.07 22.75
CA THR A 336 9.43 -10.47 22.16
C THR A 336 9.35 -10.36 20.63
N GLY A 337 8.69 -11.31 19.96
CA GLY A 337 8.47 -11.28 18.51
C GLY A 337 7.53 -10.18 18.01
N SER A 338 6.84 -9.45 18.89
CA SER A 338 5.81 -8.46 18.50
C SER A 338 6.30 -7.01 18.38
N ALA A 339 7.59 -6.74 18.62
CA ALA A 339 8.18 -5.42 18.47
C ALA A 339 8.10 -4.97 16.99
N ARG A 340 7.52 -3.79 16.75
CA ARG A 340 7.23 -3.28 15.41
C ARG A 340 7.05 -1.77 15.45
N VAL A 341 7.10 -1.16 14.28
CA VAL A 341 6.84 0.28 14.09
C VAL A 341 5.71 0.44 13.09
N GLU A 342 4.77 1.33 13.35
CA GLU A 342 3.57 1.56 12.54
C GLU A 342 3.74 2.85 11.74
N VAL A 343 3.83 2.76 10.41
CA VAL A 343 3.85 3.92 9.52
C VAL A 343 2.43 4.27 9.11
N ARG A 344 1.98 5.45 9.50
CA ARG A 344 0.56 5.87 9.39
C ARG A 344 0.27 6.76 8.19
N SER A 345 1.30 7.29 7.52
CA SER A 345 1.09 8.16 6.35
C SER A 345 0.64 7.41 5.11
N LEU A 346 1.05 6.15 4.93
CA LEU A 346 0.72 5.36 3.73
C LEU A 346 -0.80 5.26 3.55
N ASP A 347 -1.28 5.48 2.32
CA ASP A 347 -2.70 5.35 1.98
C ASP A 347 -3.00 4.08 1.16
N SER A 348 -4.26 3.66 1.19
CA SER A 348 -4.73 2.45 0.51
C SER A 348 -4.73 2.54 -1.02
N GLY A 349 -4.41 3.70 -1.60
CA GLY A 349 -4.31 3.91 -3.03
C GLY A 349 -2.90 3.75 -3.59
N ALA A 350 -1.86 3.62 -2.75
CA ALA A 350 -0.47 3.51 -3.16
C ALA A 350 -0.16 2.18 -3.87
N ASN A 351 0.88 2.16 -4.72
CA ASN A 351 1.46 0.90 -5.20
C ASN A 351 2.20 0.21 -4.04
N PRO A 352 1.72 -0.96 -3.54
CA PRO A 352 2.27 -1.57 -2.33
C PRO A 352 3.73 -2.02 -2.52
N TYR A 353 4.13 -2.44 -3.73
CA TYR A 353 5.50 -2.86 -3.99
C TYR A 353 6.49 -1.71 -3.86
N LEU A 354 6.18 -0.58 -4.51
CA LEU A 354 7.05 0.60 -4.47
C LEU A 354 7.05 1.25 -3.08
N ALA A 355 5.89 1.32 -2.42
CA ALA A 355 5.78 1.83 -1.07
C ALA A 355 6.63 1.02 -0.08
N TYR A 356 6.52 -0.31 -0.09
CA TYR A 356 7.31 -1.16 0.80
C TYR A 356 8.80 -1.15 0.48
N ALA A 357 9.19 -1.05 -0.80
CA ALA A 357 10.58 -0.90 -1.18
C ALA A 357 11.19 0.39 -0.60
N LEU A 358 10.47 1.51 -0.68
CA LEU A 358 10.93 2.80 -0.15
C LEU A 358 10.93 2.86 1.38
N LEU A 359 9.92 2.31 2.05
CA LEU A 359 9.90 2.21 3.52
C LEU A 359 11.08 1.37 4.02
N LEU A 360 11.37 0.26 3.35
CA LEU A 360 12.51 -0.59 3.67
C LEU A 360 13.84 0.13 3.41
N ALA A 361 14.00 0.76 2.25
CA ALA A 361 15.23 1.48 1.91
C ALA A 361 15.49 2.65 2.89
N ALA A 362 14.47 3.42 3.23
CA ALA A 362 14.55 4.50 4.21
C ALA A 362 15.02 3.98 5.58
N GLY A 363 14.40 2.91 6.08
CA GLY A 363 14.77 2.32 7.35
C GLY A 363 16.16 1.69 7.35
N LEU A 364 16.55 0.99 6.27
CA LEU A 364 17.90 0.42 6.14
C LEU A 364 18.98 1.49 6.08
N LYS A 365 18.75 2.59 5.35
CA LYS A 365 19.71 3.71 5.29
C LYS A 365 19.97 4.29 6.68
N GLY A 366 18.92 4.37 7.51
CA GLY A 366 19.06 4.74 8.92
C GLY A 366 19.93 3.79 9.72
N ILE A 367 19.83 2.47 9.49
CA ILE A 367 20.69 1.46 10.14
C ILE A 367 22.14 1.57 9.67
N GLU A 368 22.36 1.65 8.36
CA GLU A 368 23.70 1.62 7.74
C GLU A 368 24.51 2.89 8.06
N GLU A 369 23.86 4.06 8.00
CA GLU A 369 24.50 5.34 8.31
C GLU A 369 24.44 5.70 9.81
N GLY A 370 23.80 4.85 10.63
CA GLY A 370 23.74 5.02 12.08
C GLY A 370 22.98 6.27 12.50
N TYR A 371 21.83 6.54 11.90
CA TYR A 371 21.00 7.68 12.27
C TYR A 371 20.52 7.57 13.72
N GLU A 372 20.60 8.69 14.43
CA GLU A 372 20.13 8.83 15.79
C GLU A 372 18.64 9.19 15.78
N LEU A 373 17.85 8.47 16.57
CA LEU A 373 16.43 8.72 16.72
C LEU A 373 16.24 10.00 17.55
N PRO A 374 15.59 11.06 17.02
CA PRO A 374 15.27 12.24 17.81
C PRO A 374 14.34 11.89 18.99
N PRO A 375 14.20 12.77 19.99
CA PRO A 375 13.19 12.62 21.04
C PRO A 375 11.79 12.39 20.44
N GLY A 376 11.03 11.47 21.03
CA GLY A 376 9.66 11.18 20.59
C GLY A 376 8.69 12.29 20.99
N ALA A 377 7.62 12.47 20.21
CA ALA A 377 6.51 13.34 20.56
C ALA A 377 5.66 12.68 21.67
N GLU A 378 5.61 13.31 22.83
CA GLU A 378 4.80 12.88 23.98
C GLU A 378 3.37 13.45 23.94
N ASP A 379 3.22 14.65 23.37
CA ASP A 379 1.94 15.35 23.25
C ASP A 379 1.17 14.99 21.97
N ASP A 380 -0.11 15.36 21.95
CA ASP A 380 -0.90 15.37 20.72
C ASP A 380 -0.33 16.42 19.76
N VAL A 381 0.34 15.95 18.69
CA VAL A 381 1.02 16.79 17.70
C VAL A 381 0.03 17.68 16.96
N TRP A 382 -1.25 17.28 16.87
CA TRP A 382 -2.29 18.10 16.26
C TRP A 382 -2.67 19.30 17.13
N ALA A 383 -2.57 19.18 18.45
CA ALA A 383 -2.90 20.25 19.39
C ALA A 383 -1.79 21.32 19.49
N LEU A 384 -0.56 20.99 19.07
CA LEU A 384 0.57 21.93 19.05
C LEU A 384 0.33 23.04 18.03
N SER A 385 0.72 24.26 18.38
CA SER A 385 0.85 25.37 17.44
C SER A 385 2.04 25.16 16.51
N ASP A 386 2.05 25.84 15.35
CA ASP A 386 3.19 25.78 14.44
C ASP A 386 4.49 26.28 15.06
N ALA A 387 4.42 27.19 16.03
CA ALA A 387 5.60 27.67 16.75
C ALA A 387 6.17 26.58 17.67
N GLU A 388 5.32 25.85 18.38
CA GLU A 388 5.72 24.72 19.24
C GLU A 388 6.31 23.58 18.41
N ARG A 389 5.66 23.19 17.31
CA ARG A 389 6.18 22.15 16.40
C ARG A 389 7.58 22.49 15.90
N ARG A 390 7.80 23.73 15.43
CA ARG A 390 9.13 24.18 14.98
C ARG A 390 10.16 24.18 16.12
N ALA A 391 9.77 24.60 17.32
CA ALA A 391 10.67 24.58 18.47
C ALA A 391 11.09 23.15 18.87
N MET A 392 10.23 22.16 18.61
CA MET A 392 10.49 20.73 18.83
C MET A 392 11.21 20.04 17.64
N GLY A 393 11.50 20.77 16.55
CA GLY A 393 12.10 20.19 15.34
C GLY A 393 11.15 19.27 14.56
N ILE A 394 9.84 19.42 14.75
CA ILE A 394 8.81 18.65 14.05
C ILE A 394 8.52 19.33 12.71
N GLU A 395 9.00 18.73 11.63
CA GLU A 395 8.81 19.22 10.26
C GLU A 395 7.46 18.75 9.68
N PRO A 396 6.82 19.52 8.79
CA PRO A 396 5.62 19.08 8.09
C PRO A 396 5.96 18.06 6.99
N LEU A 397 5.01 17.17 6.68
CA LEU A 397 5.01 16.45 5.41
C LEU A 397 4.71 17.40 4.24
N PRO A 398 4.93 17.00 2.98
CA PRO A 398 4.54 17.81 1.84
C PRO A 398 3.04 18.12 1.85
N GLN A 399 2.67 19.35 1.53
CA GLN A 399 1.28 19.83 1.61
C GLN A 399 0.42 19.40 0.43
N ASN A 400 1.06 19.02 -0.68
CA ASN A 400 0.42 18.62 -1.91
C ASN A 400 1.35 17.75 -2.76
N LEU A 401 0.79 17.13 -3.81
CA LEU A 401 1.53 16.27 -4.71
C LEU A 401 2.68 17.00 -5.41
N GLY A 402 2.51 18.26 -5.82
CA GLY A 402 3.57 19.04 -6.46
C GLY A 402 4.81 19.26 -5.59
N GLU A 403 4.60 19.53 -4.29
CA GLU A 403 5.68 19.64 -3.31
C GLU A 403 6.39 18.31 -3.10
N ALA A 404 5.62 17.22 -2.93
CA ALA A 404 6.19 15.88 -2.75
C ALA A 404 7.02 15.46 -3.97
N LEU A 405 6.57 15.75 -5.18
CA LEU A 405 7.31 15.47 -6.42
C LEU A 405 8.62 16.28 -6.51
N THR A 406 8.61 17.52 -6.02
CA THR A 406 9.83 18.36 -5.99
C THR A 406 10.87 17.82 -5.01
N LEU A 407 10.43 17.26 -3.88
CA LEU A 407 11.33 16.62 -2.93
C LEU A 407 11.84 15.27 -3.45
N MET A 408 10.94 14.44 -4.01
CA MET A 408 11.29 13.18 -4.66
C MET A 408 12.34 13.35 -5.77
N GLU A 409 12.20 14.37 -6.62
CA GLU A 409 13.13 14.66 -7.72
C GLU A 409 14.58 14.88 -7.25
N ARG A 410 14.79 15.31 -6.01
CA ARG A 410 16.11 15.56 -5.42
C ARG A 410 16.62 14.41 -4.56
N SER A 411 15.89 13.30 -4.52
CA SER A 411 16.17 12.19 -3.62
C SER A 411 17.00 11.11 -4.29
N ASP A 412 18.25 10.98 -3.84
CA ASP A 412 19.10 9.85 -4.22
C ASP A 412 18.50 8.53 -3.73
N LEU A 413 17.93 8.50 -2.52
CA LEU A 413 17.33 7.29 -1.96
C LEU A 413 16.17 6.78 -2.83
N VAL A 414 15.26 7.67 -3.24
CA VAL A 414 14.11 7.27 -4.06
C VAL A 414 14.58 6.85 -5.45
N ALA A 415 15.51 7.60 -6.06
CA ALA A 415 16.05 7.27 -7.39
C ALA A 415 16.76 5.90 -7.41
N GLU A 416 17.64 5.65 -6.44
CA GLU A 416 18.37 4.37 -6.32
C GLU A 416 17.43 3.19 -6.04
N THR A 417 16.44 3.40 -5.16
CA THR A 417 15.50 2.34 -4.77
C THR A 417 14.59 1.94 -5.93
N LEU A 418 13.96 2.91 -6.59
CA LEU A 418 13.05 2.64 -7.70
C LEU A 418 13.81 2.22 -8.97
N GLY A 419 15.01 2.75 -9.17
CA GLY A 419 15.74 2.68 -10.44
C GLY A 419 15.23 3.73 -11.43
N GLU A 420 16.11 4.11 -12.36
CA GLU A 420 15.91 5.22 -13.30
C GLU A 420 14.56 5.15 -14.03
N HIS A 421 14.19 3.99 -14.58
CA HIS A 421 12.97 3.85 -15.37
C HIS A 421 11.70 4.16 -14.57
N VAL A 422 11.54 3.54 -13.39
CA VAL A 422 10.36 3.73 -12.53
C VAL A 422 10.34 5.15 -11.98
N PHE A 423 11.48 5.66 -11.55
CA PHE A 423 11.61 7.01 -11.02
C PHE A 423 11.17 8.07 -12.03
N ASP A 424 11.73 8.03 -13.25
CA ASP A 424 11.43 8.98 -14.32
C ASP A 424 9.97 8.90 -14.79
N PHE A 425 9.45 7.67 -14.97
CA PHE A 425 8.06 7.49 -15.34
C PHE A 425 7.12 8.04 -14.27
N PHE A 426 7.37 7.70 -13.01
CA PHE A 426 6.51 8.11 -11.90
C PHE A 426 6.48 9.64 -11.76
N LEU A 427 7.64 10.30 -11.78
CA LEU A 427 7.73 11.76 -11.75
C LEU A 427 6.96 12.40 -12.91
N ARG A 428 7.18 11.93 -14.14
CA ARG A 428 6.51 12.48 -15.33
C ARG A 428 4.99 12.32 -15.25
N ASN A 429 4.52 11.12 -14.93
CA ASN A 429 3.09 10.80 -14.83
C ASN A 429 2.42 11.65 -13.74
N LYS A 430 3.02 11.73 -12.55
CA LYS A 430 2.44 12.47 -11.42
C LYS A 430 2.55 13.98 -11.54
N ARG A 431 3.56 14.50 -12.25
CA ARG A 431 3.58 15.91 -12.65
C ARG A 431 2.43 16.23 -13.58
N GLN A 432 2.14 15.36 -14.56
CA GLN A 432 0.99 15.55 -15.43
C GLN A 432 -0.33 15.55 -14.63
N GLU A 433 -0.55 14.59 -13.73
CA GLU A 433 -1.74 14.57 -12.84
C GLU A 433 -1.86 15.88 -12.05
N TRP A 434 -0.75 16.39 -11.51
CA TRP A 434 -0.73 17.66 -10.77
C TRP A 434 -1.03 18.87 -11.67
N GLU A 435 -0.51 18.89 -12.90
CA GLU A 435 -0.75 19.95 -13.87
C GLU A 435 -2.20 20.00 -14.35
N GLU A 436 -2.82 18.84 -14.55
CA GLU A 436 -4.24 18.71 -14.84
C GLU A 436 -5.07 19.23 -13.66
N TYR A 437 -4.80 18.74 -12.44
CA TYR A 437 -5.51 19.19 -11.24
C TYR A 437 -5.44 20.70 -11.00
N ARG A 438 -4.27 21.32 -11.12
CA ARG A 438 -4.13 22.77 -10.87
C ARG A 438 -4.82 23.64 -11.93
N SER A 439 -5.16 23.06 -13.08
CA SER A 439 -5.86 23.75 -14.17
C SER A 439 -7.38 23.69 -14.03
N GLU A 440 -7.88 22.76 -13.22
CA GLU A 440 -9.31 22.61 -12.94
C GLU A 440 -9.84 23.74 -12.05
N VAL A 441 -10.93 24.39 -12.49
CA VAL A 441 -11.65 25.37 -11.67
C VAL A 441 -12.66 24.65 -10.80
N THR A 442 -12.41 24.58 -9.50
CA THR A 442 -13.20 23.75 -8.59
C THR A 442 -14.52 24.41 -8.20
N ALA A 443 -15.51 23.59 -7.82
CA ALA A 443 -16.75 24.08 -7.24
C ALA A 443 -16.54 24.89 -5.94
N PHE A 444 -15.42 24.71 -5.23
CA PHE A 444 -15.06 25.55 -4.08
C PHE A 444 -14.74 26.98 -4.53
N GLU A 445 -13.90 27.14 -5.54
CA GLU A 445 -13.53 28.44 -6.09
C GLU A 445 -14.74 29.16 -6.69
N LEU A 446 -15.58 28.45 -7.45
CA LEU A 446 -16.81 29.02 -8.01
C LEU A 446 -17.76 29.51 -6.90
N ARG A 447 -17.95 28.75 -5.82
CA ARG A 447 -18.81 29.18 -4.71
C ARG A 447 -18.24 30.37 -3.91
N LYS A 448 -16.92 30.48 -3.80
CA LYS A 448 -16.25 31.49 -2.96
C LYS A 448 -15.94 32.78 -3.71
N ASN A 449 -15.44 32.66 -4.93
CA ASN A 449 -14.86 33.78 -5.66
C ASN A 449 -15.85 34.39 -6.65
N LEU A 450 -16.65 33.58 -7.37
CA LEU A 450 -17.59 34.08 -8.38
C LEU A 450 -18.63 35.09 -7.85
N PRO A 451 -19.15 34.96 -6.61
CA PRO A 451 -20.06 35.97 -6.07
C PRO A 451 -19.37 37.24 -5.55
N ALA A 452 -18.05 37.19 -5.31
CA ALA A 452 -17.32 38.20 -4.54
C ALA A 452 -16.35 39.04 -5.38
N LEU A 453 -15.78 38.47 -6.44
CA LEU A 453 -14.94 39.12 -7.45
C LEU A 453 -15.78 39.38 -8.70
#